data_AF-A0A358AIA0-F1
#
_entry.id   AF-A0A358AIA0-F1
#
_cell.length_a   1.000
_cell.length_b   1.000
_cell.length_c   1.000
_cell.angle_alpha   90.00
_cell.angle_beta   90.00
_cell.angle_gamma   90.00
#
_symmetry.space_group_name_H-M   'P 1'
#
loop_
_entity.id
_entity.type
_entity.pdbx_description
1 polymer ?
#
loop_
_entity_poly.entity_id
_entity_poly.type
_entity_poly.pdbx_seq_one_letter_code
_entity_poly.pdbx_strand_id
1 'polypeptide(L)' 'MRLVVDANILVAALLKDSTTRELLLEEDLELFAPESLLAGID' A
#
# COMPACT_ATOMS: atom_id res chain seq x y z
N MET A 1 -9.16 6.47 8.98
CA MET A 1 -9.15 5.08 9.54
C MET A 1 -7.72 4.54 9.47
N ARG A 2 -7.30 3.65 10.38
CA ARG A 2 -5.94 3.07 10.35
C ARG A 2 -5.95 1.69 9.69
N LEU A 3 -5.14 1.48 8.66
CA LEU A 3 -5.08 0.23 7.91
C LEU A 3 -3.65 -0.30 7.83
N VAL A 4 -3.46 -1.59 8.08
CA VAL A 4 -2.20 -2.28 7.78
C VAL A 4 -2.33 -2.92 6.40
N VAL A 5 -1.40 -2.62 5.50
CA VAL A 5 -1.38 -3.11 4.11
C VAL A 5 -0.25 -4.09 3.86
N ASP A 6 -0.54 -5.10 3.05
CA ASP A 6 0.40 -6.14 2.61
C ASP A 6 1.12 -5.73 1.32
N ALA A 7 2.25 -6.39 1.02
CA ALA A 7 3.03 -6.18 -0.21
C ALA A 7 2.21 -6.32 -1.48
N ASN A 8 1.32 -7.31 -1.53
CA ASN A 8 0.52 -7.56 -2.73
C ASN A 8 -0.44 -6.40 -3.02
N ILE A 9 -0.91 -5.67 -2.00
CA ILE A 9 -1.76 -4.49 -2.17
C ILE A 9 -0.97 -3.34 -2.79
N LEU A 10 0.26 -3.12 -2.32
CA LEU A 10 1.16 -2.10 -2.89
C LEU A 10 1.53 -2.45 -4.34
N VAL A 11 1.90 -3.70 -4.62
CA VAL A 11 2.23 -4.16 -5.98
C VAL A 11 1.03 -4.03 -6.91
N ALA A 12 -0.17 -4.42 -6.47
CA ALA A 12 -1.38 -4.29 -7.26
C ALA A 12 -1.68 -2.83 -7.64
N ALA A 13 -1.46 -1.89 -6.71
CA ALA A 13 -1.65 -0.47 -6.95
C ALA A 13 -0.60 0.13 -7.90
N LEU A 14 0.61 -0.43 -7.94
CA LEU A 14 1.68 0.01 -8.86
C LEU A 14 1.49 -0.49 -10.29
N LEU A 15 1.04 -1.73 -10.45
CA LEU A 15 0.99 -2.40 -11.77
C LEU A 15 -0.21 -2.02 -12.62
N LYS A 16 -1.30 -1.52 -12.01
CA LYS A 16 -2.54 -1.24 -12.73
C LYS A 16 -3.32 -0.10 -12.07
N ASP A 17 -3.90 0.76 -12.91
CA ASP A 17 -4.94 1.68 -12.44
C ASP A 17 -6.15 0.88 -11.96
N SER A 18 -6.43 0.98 -10.66
CA SER A 18 -7.36 0.11 -9.96
C SER A 18 -7.94 0.81 -8.73
N THR A 19 -9.09 0.35 -8.27
CA THR A 19 -9.70 0.77 -6.99
C THR A 19 -8.70 0.67 -5.83
N THR A 20 -7.75 -0.27 -5.89
CA THR A 20 -6.69 -0.41 -4.89
C THR A 20 -5.79 0.83 -4.85
N ARG A 21 -5.42 1.38 -6.01
CA ARG A 21 -4.60 2.61 -6.09
C ARG A 21 -5.35 3.81 -5.55
N GLU A 22 -6.63 3.94 -5.90
CA GLU A 22 -7.49 5.02 -5.38
C GLU A 22 -7.59 4.95 -3.86
N LEU A 23 -7.84 3.76 -3.30
CA LEU A 23 -7.87 3.54 -1.86
C LEU A 23 -6.55 3.88 -1.16
N LEU A 24 -5.40 3.57 -1.77
CA LEU A 24 -4.10 3.90 -1.14
C LEU A 24 -3.78 5.41 -1.15
N LEU A 25 -4.46 6.18 -2.00
CA LEU A 25 -4.25 7.63 -2.13
C LEU A 25 -5.32 8.45 -1.40
N GLU A 26 -6.27 7.79 -0.74
CA GLU A 26 -7.34 8.47 -0.02
C GLU A 26 -6.80 9.17 1.24
N GLU A 27 -7.02 10.48 1.34
CA GLU A 27 -6.41 11.33 2.38
C GLU A 27 -6.89 10.99 3.81
N ASP A 28 -8.08 10.39 3.94
CA ASP A 28 -8.67 10.01 5.22
C ASP A 28 -8.15 8.65 5.76
N LEU A 29 -7.25 7.99 5.01
CA LEU A 29 -6.63 6.72 5.39
C LEU A 29 -5.19 6.92 5.87
N GLU A 30 -4.92 6.40 7.06
CA GLU A 30 -3.58 6.29 7.60
C GLU A 30 -3.09 4.86 7.39
N LEU A 31 -2.07 4.70 6.55
CA LEU A 31 -1.59 3.41 6.06
C LEU A 31 -0.30 3.01 6.77
N PHE A 32 -0.25 1.76 7.21
CA PHE A 32 0.91 1.14 7.85
C PHE A 32 1.33 -0.09 7.06
N ALA A 33 2.62 -0.38 7.03
CA ALA A 33 3.15 -1.60 6.47
C ALA A 33 4.28 -2.12 7.38
N PRO A 34 4.44 -3.44 7.55
CA PRO A 34 5.59 -4.00 8.24
C PRO A 34 6.92 -3.53 7.62
N GLU A 35 7.90 -3.16 8.44
CA GLU A 35 9.24 -2.72 7.97
C GLU A 35 9.92 -3.76 7.07
N SER A 36 9.62 -5.04 7.29
CA SER A 36 10.13 -6.17 6.49
C SER A 36 9.77 -6.07 5.00
N LEU A 37 8.78 -5.27 4.62
CA LEU A 37 8.47 -4.99 3.22
C LEU A 37 9.58 -4.24 2.48
N LEU A 38 10.36 -3.44 3.21
CA LEU A 38 11.48 -2.69 2.66
C LEU A 38 12.78 -3.50 2.70
N ALA A 39 12.77 -4.70 3.28
CA ALA A 39 13.95 -5.55 3.35
C ALA A 39 14.33 -6.02 1.94
N GLY A 40 15.37 -5.40 1.36
CA GLY A 40 15.86 -5.69 0.01
C GLY A 40 15.62 -4.59 -1.03
N ILE A 41 15.06 -3.45 -0.62
CA ILE A 41 15.01 -2.23 -1.45
C ILE A 41 16.14 -1.31 -0.96
N ASP A 42 17.36 -1.49 -1.49
CA ASP A 42 18.51 -0.58 -1.32
C ASP A 42 18.48 0.57 -2.34
#